data_AF-A0A8H3G0L4-F1
#
_entry.id   AF-A0A8H3G0L4-F1
#
_cell.length_a   1.000
_cell.length_b   1.000
_cell.length_c   1.000
_cell.angle_alpha   90.00
_cell.angle_beta   90.00
_cell.angle_gamma   90.00
#
_symmetry.space_group_name_H-M   'P 1'
#
loop_
_entity.id
_entity.type
_entity.pdbx_description
1 polymer ?
#
loop_
_entity_poly.entity_id
_entity_poly.type
_entity_poly.pdbx_seq_one_letter_code
_entity_poly.pdbx_strand_id
1 'polypeptide(L)'
;MPLEDDDQKRVDDAITEAGIEGSSKLLVLNASESHKLGPVTVICMILNRTVGSGIYVSPAIVLKSTGSVGASLLLWSVGPVVAISALLCWLELGLSIPKFRVPNKDATELHHEGEGETKLENVPSSGGEKNYLEYIFKSPKVRTTCMYGVIYVTLGNLSGNAIAFGLYVMDAAGVAGNDSAGPVHGTTVDPNTHVPVSNFDIHTSFLQPSHDVANYANSLVFIMYTFSGYEQPFYVMSEIHRPKKTFAISTIVAVVFIAIINVLVNIAFLCAVSVNDRLYDSLDMATVFFRDVFGNDLAPRVMSGIIAFSIFGNIVVMTFTASRGMTQRAPTNCTLATSADLPALRKVKQEIAKEGVLPFSLFFASSSTTPYAYLKERLFPSKLPECQRTPPEQSPAAALFLHWIFCMLMIGASSSTAPDIAYTALVSIYSYVVVVLVRFFVATGLLYLRFSEGKSWLSSRGFKPWGGPTAALIYSSVFGFLLIAFFIPPAAGSPFTKQSRGIDWYIVPCIGLGFLVLGYIYYLCFAYLIPRIRKEILVVERQAVIVKEKGEWVQALEVVEAIWVARSESAGVPEHGISMGMKFELVERS
;
A
#
# COMPACT_ATOMS: atom_id res chain seq x y z
N MET A 1 -8.20 -27.35 10.25
CA MET A 1 -8.13 -27.96 11.59
C MET A 1 -8.49 -26.85 12.56
N PRO A 2 -9.43 -27.07 13.47
CA PRO A 2 -9.86 -26.05 14.42
C PRO A 2 -8.68 -25.59 15.28
N LEU A 3 -8.80 -24.40 15.88
CA LEU A 3 -7.93 -23.96 16.98
C LEU A 3 -7.88 -25.07 18.05
N GLU A 4 -6.78 -25.19 18.79
CA GLU A 4 -6.76 -26.09 19.95
C GLU A 4 -7.93 -25.68 20.88
N ASP A 5 -8.64 -26.64 21.48
CA ASP A 5 -9.88 -26.38 22.24
C ASP A 5 -9.70 -25.30 23.34
N ASP A 6 -8.49 -25.20 23.90
CA ASP A 6 -8.12 -24.16 24.88
C ASP A 6 -7.92 -22.76 24.26
N ASP A 7 -7.37 -22.65 23.04
CA ASP A 7 -7.23 -21.37 22.33
C ASP A 7 -8.59 -20.83 21.88
N GLN A 8 -9.46 -21.77 21.49
CA GLN A 8 -10.84 -21.52 21.11
C GLN A 8 -11.66 -20.95 22.28
N LYS A 9 -11.57 -21.60 23.45
CA LYS A 9 -12.24 -21.15 24.68
C LYS A 9 -11.79 -19.75 25.11
N ARG A 10 -10.51 -19.40 24.97
CA ARG A 10 -9.97 -18.08 25.33
C ARG A 10 -10.52 -16.95 24.47
N VAL A 11 -10.68 -17.20 23.17
CA VAL A 11 -11.33 -16.23 22.28
C VAL A 11 -12.76 -15.99 22.73
N ASP A 12 -13.48 -17.05 23.09
CA ASP A 12 -14.87 -16.98 23.55
C ASP A 12 -14.97 -16.25 24.93
N ASP A 13 -14.03 -16.51 25.84
CA ASP A 13 -13.93 -15.85 27.14
C ASP A 13 -13.60 -14.34 26.98
N ALA A 14 -12.64 -13.98 26.12
CA ALA A 14 -12.29 -12.58 25.84
C ALA A 14 -13.43 -11.79 25.18
N ILE A 15 -14.23 -12.44 24.32
CA ILE A 15 -15.44 -11.84 23.75
C ILE A 15 -16.49 -11.60 24.84
N THR A 16 -16.61 -12.54 25.79
CA THR A 16 -17.58 -12.47 26.89
C THR A 16 -17.19 -11.40 27.92
N GLU A 17 -15.91 -11.34 28.32
CA GLU A 17 -15.37 -10.34 29.25
C GLU A 17 -15.39 -8.92 28.68
N ALA A 18 -15.35 -8.77 27.35
CA ALA A 18 -15.41 -7.46 26.71
C ALA A 18 -16.72 -6.69 27.00
N GLY A 19 -17.81 -7.36 27.41
CA GLY A 19 -19.04 -6.74 27.91
C GLY A 19 -19.69 -5.78 26.90
N ILE A 20 -20.18 -6.33 25.77
CA ILE A 20 -20.56 -5.59 24.55
C ILE A 20 -21.94 -4.90 24.65
N GLU A 21 -22.69 -5.09 25.74
CA GLU A 21 -23.96 -4.39 25.92
C GLU A 21 -23.75 -2.93 26.39
N GLY A 22 -23.81 -1.99 25.44
CA GLY A 22 -23.93 -0.56 25.70
C GLY A 22 -22.64 0.25 25.85
N SER A 23 -21.47 -0.32 25.50
CA SER A 23 -20.16 0.31 25.71
C SER A 23 -19.44 0.76 24.42
N SER A 24 -18.54 1.74 24.54
CA SER A 24 -17.73 2.41 23.50
C SER A 24 -16.66 1.53 22.83
N LYS A 25 -16.79 0.20 22.88
CA LYS A 25 -15.76 -0.77 22.52
C LYS A 25 -15.96 -1.34 21.11
N LEU A 26 -14.89 -1.45 20.35
CA LEU A 26 -14.85 -2.04 19.02
C LEU A 26 -14.07 -3.35 19.04
N LEU A 27 -14.74 -4.45 18.70
CA LEU A 27 -14.12 -5.78 18.61
C LEU A 27 -13.67 -6.05 17.16
N VAL A 28 -12.39 -6.41 16.96
CA VAL A 28 -11.82 -6.73 15.65
C VAL A 28 -11.18 -8.11 15.67
N LEU A 29 -11.89 -9.11 15.14
CA LEU A 29 -11.36 -10.48 14.98
C LEU A 29 -10.41 -10.56 13.77
N ASN A 30 -9.69 -11.68 13.61
CA ASN A 30 -8.89 -12.04 12.44
C ASN A 30 -9.57 -13.13 11.58
N ALA A 31 -9.01 -13.36 10.39
CA ALA A 31 -9.60 -14.22 9.36
C ALA A 31 -9.75 -15.66 9.87
N SER A 32 -10.95 -16.24 9.77
CA SER A 32 -11.11 -17.69 9.86
C SER A 32 -10.24 -18.38 8.80
N GLU A 33 -9.69 -19.55 9.12
CA GLU A 33 -8.74 -20.29 8.27
C GLU A 33 -9.25 -20.51 6.83
N SER A 34 -10.57 -20.63 6.64
CA SER A 34 -11.20 -20.80 5.32
C SER A 34 -11.07 -19.57 4.42
N HIS A 35 -10.82 -18.38 4.99
CA HIS A 35 -10.76 -17.10 4.29
C HIS A 35 -9.34 -16.53 4.15
N LYS A 36 -8.32 -17.26 4.60
CA LYS A 36 -6.92 -16.84 4.49
C LYS A 36 -6.42 -16.89 3.04
N LEU A 37 -5.58 -15.92 2.70
CA LEU A 37 -5.00 -15.76 1.37
C LEU A 37 -3.86 -16.78 1.17
N GLY A 38 -3.98 -17.56 0.11
CA GLY A 38 -2.94 -18.51 -0.29
C GLY A 38 -1.76 -17.84 -1.01
N PRO A 39 -0.66 -18.57 -1.24
CA PRO A 39 0.53 -18.06 -1.93
C PRO A 39 0.24 -17.53 -3.34
N VAL A 40 -0.63 -18.21 -4.09
CA VAL A 40 -1.02 -17.82 -5.46
C VAL A 40 -1.78 -16.49 -5.41
N THR A 41 -2.69 -16.33 -4.45
CA THR A 41 -3.45 -15.08 -4.28
C THR A 41 -2.52 -13.91 -3.97
N VAL A 42 -1.51 -14.11 -3.12
CA VAL A 42 -0.49 -13.09 -2.82
C VAL A 42 0.30 -12.70 -4.08
N ILE A 43 0.71 -13.68 -4.89
CA ILE A 43 1.41 -13.42 -6.16
C ILE A 43 0.51 -12.62 -7.11
N CYS A 44 -0.70 -13.11 -7.38
CA CYS A 44 -1.66 -12.44 -8.27
C CYS A 44 -1.99 -11.02 -7.80
N MET A 45 -2.07 -10.81 -6.49
CA MET A 45 -2.32 -9.50 -5.89
C MET A 45 -1.19 -8.51 -6.18
N ILE A 46 0.08 -8.94 -6.06
CA ILE A 46 1.23 -8.12 -6.44
C ILE A 46 1.20 -7.87 -7.96
N LEU A 47 1.03 -8.91 -8.78
CA LEU A 47 1.02 -8.78 -10.24
C LEU A 47 -0.06 -7.81 -10.73
N ASN A 48 -1.30 -7.93 -10.25
CA ASN A 48 -2.40 -7.03 -10.61
C ASN A 48 -2.16 -5.59 -10.15
N ARG A 49 -1.47 -5.38 -9.02
CA ARG A 49 -1.11 -4.03 -8.58
C ARG A 49 0.03 -3.43 -9.40
N THR A 50 0.98 -4.24 -9.85
CA THR A 50 2.16 -3.72 -10.55
C THR A 50 1.92 -3.58 -12.05
N VAL A 51 1.17 -4.51 -12.66
CA VAL A 51 0.70 -4.42 -14.04
C VAL A 51 -0.54 -3.52 -14.08
N GLY A 52 -0.30 -2.21 -14.07
CA GLY A 52 -1.32 -1.17 -14.27
C GLY A 52 -0.85 -0.11 -15.26
N SER A 53 -1.34 1.12 -15.10
CA SER A 53 -1.03 2.24 -16.01
C SER A 53 0.48 2.49 -16.22
N GLY A 54 1.31 2.22 -15.21
CA GLY A 54 2.75 2.47 -15.24
C GLY A 54 3.55 1.60 -16.22
N ILE A 55 3.16 0.35 -16.50
CA ILE A 55 3.93 -0.51 -17.43
C ILE A 55 3.75 -0.06 -18.90
N TYR A 56 2.64 0.64 -19.19
CA TYR A 56 2.31 1.09 -20.54
C TYR A 56 2.78 2.52 -20.82
N VAL A 57 2.71 3.41 -19.81
CA VAL A 57 3.01 4.84 -19.96
C VAL A 57 4.46 5.19 -19.64
N SER A 58 5.04 4.61 -18.58
CA SER A 58 6.40 4.95 -18.15
C SER A 58 7.48 4.74 -19.23
N PRO A 59 7.43 3.69 -20.09
CA PRO A 59 8.45 3.48 -21.12
C PRO A 59 8.63 4.67 -22.07
N ALA A 60 7.52 5.28 -22.52
CA ALA A 60 7.54 6.44 -23.40
C ALA A 60 8.17 7.65 -22.70
N ILE A 61 7.74 7.91 -21.46
CA ILE A 61 8.26 9.01 -20.63
C ILE A 61 9.76 8.84 -20.39
N VAL A 62 10.21 7.65 -20.02
CA VAL A 62 11.62 7.36 -19.73
C VAL A 62 12.46 7.56 -20.99
N LEU A 63 12.05 7.00 -22.13
CA LEU A 63 12.77 7.13 -23.39
C LEU A 63 12.88 8.59 -23.84
N LYS A 64 11.78 9.34 -23.80
CA LYS A 64 11.73 10.77 -24.14
C LYS A 64 12.64 11.61 -23.24
N SER A 65 12.76 11.22 -21.97
CA SER A 65 13.56 11.94 -20.98
C SER A 65 15.04 11.60 -21.06
N THR A 66 15.39 10.36 -21.38
CA THR A 66 16.79 9.95 -21.54
C THR A 66 17.36 10.36 -22.89
N GLY A 67 16.53 10.58 -23.90
CA GLY A 67 16.93 10.96 -25.27
C GLY A 67 17.60 9.85 -26.08
N SER A 68 17.96 8.74 -25.42
CA SER A 68 18.70 7.61 -25.99
C SER A 68 18.07 6.29 -25.55
N VAL A 69 18.01 5.34 -26.49
CA VAL A 69 17.51 3.97 -26.27
C VAL A 69 18.39 3.22 -25.26
N GLY A 70 19.70 3.25 -25.47
CA GLY A 70 20.67 2.59 -24.59
C GLY A 70 20.61 3.12 -23.16
N ALA A 71 20.53 4.45 -23.01
CA ALA A 71 20.38 5.08 -21.69
C ALA A 71 19.05 4.70 -20.99
N SER A 72 17.95 4.62 -21.75
CA SER A 72 16.64 4.17 -21.25
C SER A 72 16.71 2.73 -20.73
N LEU A 73 17.29 1.80 -21.50
CA LEU A 73 17.43 0.39 -21.11
C LEU A 73 18.32 0.18 -19.89
N LEU A 74 19.42 0.93 -19.78
CA LEU A 74 20.26 0.91 -18.57
C LEU A 74 19.47 1.36 -17.34
N LEU A 75 18.68 2.43 -17.47
CA LEU A 75 17.88 2.93 -16.37
C LEU A 75 16.76 1.95 -15.97
N TRP A 76 16.11 1.30 -16.94
CA TRP A 76 15.16 0.22 -16.68
C TRP A 76 15.80 -0.98 -15.97
N SER A 77 17.07 -1.25 -16.22
CA SER A 77 17.84 -2.31 -15.53
C SER A 77 18.17 -1.97 -14.07
N VAL A 78 18.23 -0.67 -13.72
CA VAL A 78 18.35 -0.22 -12.31
C VAL A 78 17.07 -0.50 -11.52
N GLY A 79 15.91 -0.43 -12.18
CA GLY A 79 14.59 -0.66 -11.59
C GLY A 79 14.50 -1.94 -10.73
N PRO A 80 14.77 -3.13 -11.30
CA PRO A 80 14.84 -4.41 -10.59
C PRO A 80 15.72 -4.40 -9.34
N VAL A 81 16.91 -3.81 -9.42
CA VAL A 81 17.88 -3.78 -8.30
C VAL A 81 17.29 -3.02 -7.12
N VAL A 82 16.66 -1.88 -7.39
CA VAL A 82 16.02 -1.06 -6.37
C VAL A 82 14.76 -1.73 -5.83
N ALA A 83 13.93 -2.32 -6.69
CA ALA A 83 12.70 -3.02 -6.29
C ALA A 83 12.98 -4.23 -5.38
N ILE A 84 13.98 -5.05 -5.72
CA ILE A 84 14.40 -6.19 -4.88
C ILE A 84 14.99 -5.67 -3.56
N SER A 85 15.83 -4.64 -3.60
CA SER A 85 16.40 -4.02 -2.40
C SER A 85 15.31 -3.50 -1.47
N ALA A 86 14.29 -2.85 -2.03
CA ALA A 86 13.13 -2.37 -1.29
C ALA A 86 12.33 -3.54 -0.68
N LEU A 87 12.00 -4.57 -1.47
CA LEU A 87 11.29 -5.75 -0.98
C LEU A 87 12.03 -6.40 0.21
N LEU A 88 13.35 -6.56 0.13
CA LEU A 88 14.14 -7.15 1.21
C LEU A 88 14.06 -6.33 2.51
N CYS A 89 14.05 -5.00 2.42
CA CYS A 89 13.86 -4.12 3.57
C CYS A 89 12.46 -4.26 4.17
N TRP A 90 11.46 -4.33 3.30
CA TRP A 90 10.07 -4.50 3.69
C TRP A 90 9.82 -5.86 4.35
N LEU A 91 10.40 -6.95 3.82
CA LEU A 91 10.35 -8.27 4.44
C LEU A 91 11.01 -8.30 5.81
N GLU A 92 12.16 -7.64 5.98
CA GLU A 92 12.79 -7.53 7.28
C GLU A 92 11.91 -6.78 8.28
N LEU A 93 11.32 -5.65 7.90
CA LEU A 93 10.43 -4.88 8.79
C LEU A 93 9.13 -5.64 9.07
N GLY A 94 8.43 -6.10 8.03
CA GLY A 94 7.11 -6.73 8.12
C GLY A 94 7.09 -8.05 8.85
N LEU A 95 8.17 -8.83 8.78
CA LEU A 95 8.28 -10.09 9.53
C LEU A 95 8.91 -9.91 10.92
N SER A 96 9.37 -8.70 11.26
CA SER A 96 9.98 -8.39 12.58
C SER A 96 9.13 -7.47 13.45
N ILE A 97 8.12 -6.80 12.89
CA ILE A 97 7.28 -5.81 13.57
C ILE A 97 5.82 -6.11 13.24
N PRO A 98 4.90 -6.06 14.24
CA PRO A 98 5.12 -5.77 15.65
C PRO A 98 5.69 -6.95 16.46
N LYS A 99 6.30 -6.61 17.60
CA LYS A 99 6.83 -7.57 18.57
C LYS A 99 5.87 -7.65 19.75
N PHE A 100 5.49 -8.86 20.11
CA PHE A 100 4.66 -9.13 21.29
C PHE A 100 5.40 -10.03 22.26
N ARG A 101 5.14 -9.86 23.56
CA ARG A 101 5.57 -10.86 24.54
C ARG A 101 4.63 -12.05 24.42
N VAL A 102 5.20 -13.25 24.32
CA VAL A 102 4.48 -14.52 24.29
C VAL A 102 5.08 -15.47 25.33
N PRO A 103 4.34 -16.47 25.83
CA PRO A 103 4.88 -17.41 26.81
C PRO A 103 6.02 -18.27 26.23
N ASN A 104 7.07 -18.51 27.02
CA ASN A 104 8.23 -19.29 26.62
C ASN A 104 8.01 -20.80 26.88
N LYS A 105 7.56 -21.55 25.87
CA LYS A 105 7.33 -23.01 26.00
C LYS A 105 8.63 -23.83 26.23
N ASP A 106 9.82 -23.25 26.06
CA ASP A 106 11.10 -23.94 26.26
C ASP A 106 11.63 -23.80 27.71
N ALA A 107 10.98 -22.99 28.56
CA ALA A 107 11.25 -22.95 30.00
C ALA A 107 10.65 -24.21 30.64
N THR A 108 11.48 -25.24 30.73
CA THR A 108 11.15 -26.58 31.20
C THR A 108 10.65 -26.54 32.64
N GLU A 109 9.41 -26.96 32.87
CA GLU A 109 8.85 -27.74 34.01
C GLU A 109 9.32 -27.53 35.47
N LEU A 110 10.15 -26.53 35.83
CA LEU A 110 10.81 -26.51 37.14
C LEU A 110 10.68 -25.22 37.98
N HIS A 111 9.86 -24.25 37.58
CA HIS A 111 9.62 -23.07 38.40
C HIS A 111 8.19 -23.03 38.91
N HIS A 112 8.03 -23.43 40.18
CA HIS A 112 6.86 -23.18 40.98
C HIS A 112 6.53 -21.68 41.03
N GLU A 113 5.24 -21.38 40.86
CA GLU A 113 4.56 -20.14 41.24
C GLU A 113 5.09 -18.82 40.63
N GLY A 114 4.40 -18.34 39.58
CA GLY A 114 4.01 -16.92 39.54
C GLY A 114 4.39 -16.09 38.31
N GLU A 115 5.46 -16.40 37.57
CA GLU A 115 5.85 -15.62 36.39
C GLU A 115 6.43 -16.53 35.31
N GLY A 116 5.58 -17.03 34.41
CA GLY A 116 6.06 -17.70 33.20
C GLY A 116 6.98 -16.77 32.43
N GLU A 117 8.21 -17.21 32.12
CA GLU A 117 9.14 -16.40 31.35
C GLU A 117 8.49 -16.01 30.01
N THR A 118 8.35 -14.71 29.77
CA THR A 118 7.78 -14.23 28.51
C THR A 118 8.89 -13.90 27.53
N LYS A 119 8.84 -14.49 26.34
CA LYS A 119 9.77 -14.20 25.25
C LYS A 119 9.16 -13.16 24.31
N LEU A 120 9.98 -12.24 23.84
CA LEU A 120 9.56 -11.31 22.77
C LEU A 120 9.60 -12.03 21.42
N GLU A 121 8.46 -12.11 20.74
CA GLU A 121 8.29 -12.82 19.49
C GLU A 121 7.61 -11.93 18.44
N ASN A 122 8.01 -12.10 17.17
CA ASN A 122 7.45 -11.33 16.07
C ASN A 122 6.14 -11.98 15.62
N VAL A 123 5.07 -11.20 15.62
CA VAL A 123 3.75 -11.63 15.13
C VAL A 123 3.39 -10.78 13.93
N PRO A 124 3.32 -11.37 12.73
CA PRO A 124 2.91 -10.68 11.52
C PRO A 124 1.58 -9.95 11.69
N SER A 125 1.58 -8.63 11.48
CA SER A 125 0.37 -7.80 11.53
C SER A 125 0.22 -6.97 10.28
N SER A 126 -1.02 -6.82 9.84
CA SER A 126 -1.44 -5.85 8.83
C SER A 126 -1.14 -4.41 9.27
N GLY A 127 -0.73 -3.56 8.33
CA GLY A 127 -0.54 -2.12 8.55
C GLY A 127 0.59 -1.47 7.75
N GLY A 128 1.50 -2.27 7.16
CA GLY A 128 2.57 -1.77 6.28
C GLY A 128 3.41 -0.64 6.88
N GLU A 129 3.63 0.44 6.12
CA GLU A 129 4.47 1.58 6.53
C GLU A 129 4.01 2.22 7.83
N LYS A 130 2.71 2.24 8.11
CA LYS A 130 2.18 2.81 9.35
C LYS A 130 2.82 2.16 10.56
N ASN A 131 2.84 0.82 10.61
CA ASN A 131 3.42 0.07 11.72
C ASN A 131 4.95 0.22 11.77
N TYR A 132 5.60 0.27 10.62
CA TYR A 132 7.06 0.39 10.56
C TYR A 132 7.52 1.76 11.06
N LEU A 133 6.92 2.82 10.56
CA LEU A 133 7.24 4.19 10.93
C LEU A 133 6.90 4.46 12.40
N GLU A 134 5.79 3.93 12.92
CA GLU A 134 5.43 4.02 14.33
C GLU A 134 6.43 3.32 15.24
N TYR A 135 6.95 2.15 14.82
CA TYR A 135 8.00 1.45 15.53
C TYR A 135 9.35 2.18 15.50
N ILE A 136 9.71 2.76 14.35
CA ILE A 136 10.96 3.52 14.17
C ILE A 136 10.92 4.83 14.97
N PHE A 137 9.82 5.58 14.85
CA PHE A 137 9.65 6.92 15.42
C PHE A 137 8.68 6.90 16.61
N LYS A 138 9.17 6.37 17.75
CA LYS A 138 8.37 6.07 18.97
C LYS A 138 7.87 7.29 19.75
N SER A 139 8.40 8.49 19.52
CA SER A 139 8.12 9.67 20.35
C SER A 139 7.93 10.97 19.56
N PRO A 140 6.89 11.78 19.85
CA PRO A 140 5.76 11.51 20.73
C PRO A 140 4.76 10.53 20.10
N LYS A 141 3.99 9.82 20.95
CA LYS A 141 2.95 8.87 20.52
C LYS A 141 2.01 9.54 19.52
N VAL A 142 1.54 8.79 18.51
CA VAL A 142 0.55 9.22 17.51
C VAL A 142 1.04 10.20 16.44
N ARG A 143 2.13 10.95 16.66
CA ARG A 143 2.66 11.93 15.68
C ARG A 143 2.87 11.31 14.30
N THR A 144 3.56 10.17 14.26
CA THR A 144 3.90 9.49 13.02
C THR A 144 2.65 8.99 12.30
N THR A 145 1.68 8.47 13.04
CA THR A 145 0.37 8.06 12.51
C THR A 145 -0.40 9.23 11.92
N CYS A 146 -0.43 10.39 12.57
CA CYS A 146 -1.05 11.60 12.03
C CYS A 146 -0.40 12.05 10.72
N MET A 147 0.93 12.10 10.69
CA MET A 147 1.69 12.53 9.51
C MET A 147 1.47 11.58 8.32
N TYR A 148 1.64 10.27 8.54
CA TYR A 148 1.40 9.26 7.53
C TYR A 148 -0.08 9.19 7.11
N GLY A 149 -0.99 9.30 8.08
CA GLY A 149 -2.43 9.20 7.85
C GLY A 149 -2.97 10.30 6.95
N VAL A 150 -2.55 11.56 7.15
CA VAL A 150 -2.94 12.67 6.26
C VAL A 150 -2.47 12.40 4.82
N ILE A 151 -1.21 11.99 4.64
CA ILE A 151 -0.66 11.66 3.32
C ILE A 151 -1.44 10.50 2.67
N TYR A 152 -1.60 9.39 3.38
CA TYR A 152 -2.20 8.17 2.81
C TYR A 152 -3.70 8.31 2.52
N VAL A 153 -4.43 9.04 3.37
CA VAL A 153 -5.87 9.25 3.19
C VAL A 153 -6.15 10.18 2.00
N THR A 154 -5.34 11.23 1.82
CA THR A 154 -5.54 12.26 0.79
C THR A 154 -4.95 11.88 -0.56
N LEU A 155 -3.74 11.31 -0.59
CA LEU A 155 -2.98 11.03 -1.81
C LEU A 155 -2.93 9.54 -2.19
N GLY A 156 -3.74 8.68 -1.55
CA GLY A 156 -3.84 7.28 -1.93
C GLY A 156 -4.12 7.12 -3.43
N ASN A 157 -3.27 6.36 -4.14
CA ASN A 157 -3.14 6.34 -5.60
C ASN A 157 -4.30 5.73 -6.41
N LEU A 158 -5.53 6.20 -6.22
CA LEU A 158 -6.66 5.75 -7.02
C LEU A 158 -7.01 6.74 -8.15
N SER A 159 -6.87 8.05 -7.90
CA SER A 159 -7.35 9.09 -8.82
C SER A 159 -6.68 9.05 -10.19
N GLY A 160 -5.34 8.92 -10.24
CA GLY A 160 -4.63 8.82 -11.52
C GLY A 160 -5.06 7.58 -12.32
N ASN A 161 -5.13 6.42 -11.65
CA ASN A 161 -5.58 5.19 -12.30
C ASN A 161 -7.03 5.26 -12.79
N ALA A 162 -7.92 5.96 -12.08
CA ALA A 162 -9.30 6.16 -12.51
C ALA A 162 -9.38 7.02 -13.80
N ILE A 163 -8.57 8.08 -13.90
CA ILE A 163 -8.46 8.90 -15.12
C ILE A 163 -7.92 8.06 -16.28
N ALA A 164 -6.83 7.31 -16.05
CA ALA A 164 -6.26 6.44 -17.07
C ALA A 164 -7.26 5.38 -17.54
N PHE A 165 -7.99 4.74 -16.62
CA PHE A 165 -9.05 3.79 -16.96
C PHE A 165 -10.10 4.43 -17.87
N GLY A 166 -10.60 5.62 -17.53
CA GLY A 166 -11.58 6.34 -18.35
C GLY A 166 -11.05 6.65 -19.75
N LEU A 167 -9.79 7.12 -19.86
CA LEU A 167 -9.13 7.41 -21.13
C LEU A 167 -9.07 6.17 -22.04
N TYR A 168 -8.58 5.05 -21.53
CA TYR A 168 -8.46 3.83 -22.34
C TYR A 168 -9.81 3.20 -22.69
N VAL A 169 -10.84 3.36 -21.85
CA VAL A 169 -12.22 2.94 -22.20
C VAL A 169 -12.74 3.78 -23.36
N MET A 170 -12.55 5.10 -23.33
CA MET A 170 -12.98 5.98 -24.43
C MET A 170 -12.20 5.71 -25.72
N ASP A 171 -10.90 5.42 -25.61
CA ASP A 171 -10.06 5.07 -26.75
C ASP A 171 -10.47 3.73 -27.38
N ALA A 172 -10.72 2.69 -26.56
CA ALA A 172 -11.25 1.41 -27.01
C ALA A 172 -12.61 1.58 -27.71
N ALA A 173 -13.49 2.43 -27.17
CA ALA A 173 -14.78 2.76 -27.75
C ALA A 173 -14.66 3.57 -29.06
N GLY A 174 -13.49 4.12 -29.39
CA GLY A 174 -13.27 4.95 -30.58
C GLY A 174 -13.84 6.36 -30.45
N VAL A 175 -14.13 6.82 -29.23
CA VAL A 175 -14.71 8.15 -28.95
C VAL A 175 -13.63 9.23 -28.88
N ALA A 176 -12.40 8.85 -28.50
CA ALA A 176 -11.27 9.77 -28.34
C ALA A 176 -10.71 10.34 -29.66
N GLY A 177 -11.30 10.00 -30.82
CA GLY A 177 -10.75 10.28 -32.15
C GLY A 177 -11.03 11.66 -32.74
N ASN A 178 -12.00 12.45 -32.23
CA ASN A 178 -12.44 13.64 -32.97
C ASN A 178 -12.09 15.02 -32.39
N ASP A 179 -12.04 15.28 -31.07
CA ASP A 179 -11.90 16.68 -30.60
C ASP A 179 -11.07 16.91 -29.31
N SER A 180 -10.42 15.88 -28.76
CA SER A 180 -9.57 16.06 -27.58
C SER A 180 -8.55 14.94 -27.44
N ALA A 181 -7.30 15.22 -27.83
CA ALA A 181 -6.06 14.55 -27.41
C ALA A 181 -6.22 13.13 -26.81
N GLY A 182 -6.66 12.16 -27.63
CA GLY A 182 -6.24 10.77 -27.50
C GLY A 182 -4.86 10.58 -28.16
N PRO A 183 -4.18 9.44 -27.99
CA PRO A 183 -2.88 9.18 -28.62
C PRO A 183 -3.06 9.02 -30.14
N VAL A 184 -3.09 10.17 -30.82
CA VAL A 184 -2.52 10.45 -32.13
C VAL A 184 -2.92 9.45 -33.22
N HIS A 185 -4.05 9.76 -33.87
CA HIS A 185 -4.18 9.57 -35.32
C HIS A 185 -3.13 10.45 -36.02
N GLY A 186 -1.89 9.99 -36.01
CA GLY A 186 -0.83 10.51 -36.86
C GLY A 186 -1.11 10.04 -38.28
N THR A 187 -1.17 10.99 -39.21
CA THR A 187 -1.28 10.81 -40.65
C THR A 187 -0.64 9.52 -41.17
N THR A 188 -1.37 8.81 -42.04
CA THR A 188 -0.91 7.66 -42.82
C THR A 188 0.42 7.97 -43.50
N VAL A 189 1.53 7.44 -42.96
CA VAL A 189 2.82 7.41 -43.67
C VAL A 189 2.95 6.04 -44.32
N ASP A 190 3.39 6.07 -45.57
CA ASP A 190 3.61 4.95 -46.48
C ASP A 190 4.35 3.78 -45.79
N PRO A 191 3.79 2.56 -45.79
CA PRO A 191 4.39 1.37 -45.20
C PRO A 191 5.77 1.00 -45.77
N ASN A 192 6.22 1.62 -46.87
CA ASN A 192 7.49 1.32 -47.52
C ASN A 192 8.63 2.32 -47.23
N THR A 193 8.45 3.31 -46.35
CA THR A 193 9.44 4.42 -46.18
C THR A 193 10.28 4.40 -44.90
N HIS A 194 10.34 3.31 -44.15
CA HIS A 194 11.23 3.24 -42.98
C HIS A 194 12.23 2.08 -43.08
N VAL A 195 13.48 2.42 -43.42
CA VAL A 195 14.62 1.61 -43.01
C VAL A 195 14.69 1.75 -41.48
N PRO A 196 14.56 0.66 -40.71
CA PRO A 196 14.68 0.73 -39.27
C PRO A 196 16.11 1.14 -38.95
N VAL A 197 16.31 2.31 -38.37
CA VAL A 197 17.51 2.51 -37.55
C VAL A 197 17.37 1.47 -36.44
N SER A 198 18.23 0.46 -36.44
CA SER A 198 18.17 -0.58 -35.42
C SER A 198 18.35 0.10 -34.06
N ASN A 199 17.29 0.15 -33.26
CA ASN A 199 17.29 0.76 -31.93
C ASN A 199 18.39 0.15 -31.02
N PHE A 200 18.86 -1.06 -31.36
CA PHE A 200 19.88 -1.81 -30.65
C PHE A 200 21.27 -1.77 -31.32
N ASP A 201 21.46 -1.00 -32.38
CA ASP A 201 22.80 -0.79 -32.93
C ASP A 201 23.69 -0.09 -31.88
N ILE A 202 24.83 -0.71 -31.56
CA ILE A 202 25.73 -0.26 -30.50
C ILE A 202 26.30 1.13 -30.76
N HIS A 203 26.39 1.54 -32.03
CA HIS A 203 26.94 2.83 -32.43
C HIS A 203 25.91 3.96 -32.36
N THR A 204 24.61 3.66 -32.42
CA THR A 204 23.53 4.65 -32.48
C THR A 204 22.68 4.70 -31.21
N SER A 205 22.55 3.57 -30.51
CA SER A 205 21.68 3.42 -29.34
C SER A 205 22.04 4.37 -28.19
N PHE A 206 23.31 4.78 -28.06
CA PHE A 206 23.79 5.73 -27.05
C PHE A 206 24.08 7.14 -27.60
N LEU A 207 23.59 7.49 -28.78
CA LEU A 207 23.74 8.85 -29.30
C LEU A 207 22.90 9.85 -28.51
N GLN A 208 23.50 11.01 -28.21
CA GLN A 208 22.85 12.17 -27.59
C GLN A 208 22.03 11.86 -26.32
N PRO A 209 22.58 11.16 -25.31
CA PRO A 209 21.88 10.99 -24.05
C PRO A 209 21.67 12.36 -23.39
N SER A 210 20.53 12.52 -22.72
CA SER A 210 20.29 13.70 -21.89
C SER A 210 21.42 13.88 -20.88
N HIS A 211 21.93 15.10 -20.72
CA HIS A 211 22.88 15.45 -19.64
C HIS A 211 22.19 16.06 -18.42
N ASP A 212 20.85 16.16 -18.45
CA ASP A 212 20.06 16.74 -17.38
C ASP A 212 19.77 15.73 -16.26
N VAL A 213 20.20 16.06 -15.05
CA VAL A 213 19.97 15.27 -13.83
C VAL A 213 18.47 15.16 -13.51
N ALA A 214 17.70 16.21 -13.77
CA ALA A 214 16.26 16.22 -13.49
C ALA A 214 15.51 15.20 -14.36
N ASN A 215 15.93 15.03 -15.62
CA ASN A 215 15.36 14.02 -16.52
C ASN A 215 15.57 12.60 -15.98
N TYR A 216 16.79 12.26 -15.55
CA TYR A 216 17.06 10.94 -14.97
C TYR A 216 16.33 10.72 -13.65
N ALA A 217 16.26 11.73 -12.79
CA ALA A 217 15.55 11.63 -11.51
C ALA A 217 14.04 11.39 -11.70
N ASN A 218 13.40 12.16 -12.58
CA ASN A 218 11.98 11.96 -12.90
C ASN A 218 11.74 10.59 -13.56
N SER A 219 12.58 10.18 -14.52
CA SER A 219 12.49 8.85 -15.14
C SER A 219 12.60 7.72 -14.12
N LEU A 220 13.55 7.83 -13.18
CA LEU A 220 13.71 6.82 -12.14
C LEU A 220 12.49 6.75 -11.22
N VAL A 221 11.82 7.87 -10.92
CA VAL A 221 10.56 7.85 -10.16
C VAL A 221 9.43 7.16 -10.93
N PHE A 222 9.31 7.38 -12.24
CA PHE A 222 8.33 6.65 -13.06
C PHE A 222 8.64 5.15 -13.13
N ILE A 223 9.92 4.77 -13.17
CA ILE A 223 10.33 3.36 -13.05
C ILE A 223 9.94 2.83 -11.66
N MET A 224 10.24 3.54 -10.57
CA MET A 224 9.85 3.13 -9.21
C MET A 224 8.33 3.00 -9.04
N TYR A 225 7.57 3.86 -9.72
CA TYR A 225 6.11 3.76 -9.79
C TYR A 225 5.68 2.48 -10.49
N THR A 226 6.26 2.16 -11.65
CA THR A 226 5.96 0.93 -12.40
C THR A 226 6.27 -0.34 -11.63
N PHE A 227 7.29 -0.32 -10.76
CA PHE A 227 7.64 -1.44 -9.89
C PHE A 227 6.87 -1.48 -8.55
N SER A 228 6.03 -0.49 -8.28
CA SER A 228 5.23 -0.46 -7.06
C SER A 228 4.18 -1.57 -7.07
N GLY A 229 3.92 -2.16 -5.91
CA GLY A 229 2.87 -3.15 -5.69
C GLY A 229 3.28 -4.28 -4.78
N TYR A 230 4.60 -4.46 -4.58
CA TYR A 230 5.13 -5.40 -3.60
C TYR A 230 4.73 -5.07 -2.16
N GLU A 231 4.36 -3.81 -1.87
CA GLU A 231 3.88 -3.36 -0.57
C GLU A 231 2.48 -3.89 -0.22
N GLN A 232 1.66 -4.23 -1.21
CA GLN A 232 0.24 -4.49 -0.99
C GLN A 232 -0.01 -5.65 -0.02
N PRO A 233 0.70 -6.79 -0.11
CA PRO A 233 0.47 -7.89 0.81
C PRO A 233 0.85 -7.59 2.26
N PHE A 234 1.71 -6.59 2.51
CA PHE A 234 2.06 -6.14 3.87
C PHE A 234 0.89 -5.43 4.58
N TYR A 235 -0.10 -4.97 3.83
CA TYR A 235 -1.33 -4.40 4.37
C TYR A 235 -2.35 -5.44 4.82
N VAL A 236 -2.20 -6.69 4.37
CA VAL A 236 -3.12 -7.81 4.68
C VAL A 236 -2.36 -9.03 5.24
N MET A 237 -1.21 -8.79 5.86
CA MET A 237 -0.28 -9.86 6.25
C MET A 237 -0.89 -10.83 7.26
N SER A 238 -1.74 -10.36 8.18
CA SER A 238 -2.40 -11.23 9.16
C SER A 238 -3.42 -12.18 8.53
N GLU A 239 -3.79 -11.98 7.27
CA GLU A 239 -4.75 -12.82 6.55
C GLU A 239 -4.06 -13.87 5.67
N ILE A 240 -2.73 -13.87 5.60
CA ILE A 240 -1.99 -14.76 4.72
C ILE A 240 -1.75 -16.08 5.42
N HIS A 241 -1.93 -17.17 4.68
CA HIS A 241 -1.69 -18.50 5.20
C HIS A 241 -0.19 -18.72 5.47
N ARG A 242 0.16 -19.03 6.73
CA ARG A 242 1.56 -19.20 7.22
C ARG A 242 2.45 -18.00 6.85
N PRO A 243 2.23 -16.84 7.48
CA PRO A 243 2.84 -15.58 7.08
C PRO A 243 4.36 -15.53 7.29
N LYS A 244 4.99 -16.38 8.12
CA LYS A 244 6.46 -16.33 8.27
C LYS A 244 7.22 -16.97 7.10
N LYS A 245 6.69 -18.04 6.50
CA LYS A 245 7.38 -18.81 5.45
C LYS A 245 6.82 -18.54 4.06
N THR A 246 5.52 -18.71 3.88
CA THR A 246 4.86 -18.64 2.57
C THR A 246 4.92 -17.23 2.00
N PHE A 247 4.68 -16.24 2.86
CA PHE A 247 4.63 -14.83 2.48
C PHE A 247 5.92 -14.33 1.82
N ALA A 248 7.07 -14.61 2.45
CA ALA A 248 8.37 -14.16 1.95
C ALA A 248 8.67 -14.75 0.58
N ILE A 249 8.40 -16.05 0.39
CA ILE A 249 8.64 -16.73 -0.89
C ILE A 249 7.70 -16.16 -1.96
N SER A 250 6.40 -16.06 -1.68
CA SER A 250 5.41 -15.53 -2.63
C SER A 250 5.73 -14.11 -3.09
N THR A 251 6.14 -13.24 -2.19
CA THR A 251 6.48 -11.84 -2.51
C THR A 251 7.78 -11.75 -3.31
N ILE A 252 8.82 -12.53 -2.96
CA ILE A 252 10.07 -12.59 -3.73
C ILE A 252 9.83 -13.09 -5.15
N VAL A 253 9.10 -14.21 -5.29
CA VAL A 253 8.78 -14.78 -6.61
C VAL A 253 8.02 -13.77 -7.48
N ALA A 254 7.03 -13.09 -6.91
CA ALA A 254 6.26 -12.07 -7.64
C ALA A 254 7.13 -10.89 -8.10
N VAL A 255 7.99 -10.34 -7.23
CA VAL A 255 8.85 -9.21 -7.58
C VAL A 255 9.93 -9.59 -8.60
N VAL A 256 10.51 -10.78 -8.49
CA VAL A 256 11.47 -11.28 -9.49
C VAL A 256 10.78 -11.46 -10.85
N PHE A 257 9.58 -12.03 -10.86
CA PHE A 257 8.80 -12.16 -12.09
C PHE A 257 8.49 -10.80 -12.74
N ILE A 258 8.04 -9.83 -11.93
CA ILE A 258 7.79 -8.45 -12.38
C ILE A 258 9.06 -7.79 -12.91
N ALA A 259 10.20 -8.01 -12.26
CA ALA A 259 11.46 -7.45 -12.71
C ALA A 259 11.86 -7.94 -14.10
N ILE A 260 11.72 -9.24 -14.34
CA ILE A 260 11.98 -9.83 -15.63
C ILE A 260 10.98 -9.29 -16.66
N ILE A 261 9.68 -9.31 -16.36
CA ILE A 261 8.66 -8.92 -17.34
C ILE A 261 8.76 -7.45 -17.74
N ASN A 262 9.06 -6.55 -16.80
CA ASN A 262 9.21 -5.13 -17.11
C ASN A 262 10.40 -4.87 -18.03
N VAL A 263 11.54 -5.51 -17.79
CA VAL A 263 12.71 -5.36 -18.68
C VAL A 263 12.41 -5.94 -20.06
N LEU A 264 11.80 -7.14 -20.13
CA LEU A 264 11.44 -7.77 -21.40
C LEU A 264 10.42 -6.97 -22.21
N VAL A 265 9.40 -6.40 -21.57
CA VAL A 265 8.39 -5.56 -22.23
C VAL A 265 9.03 -4.31 -22.83
N ASN A 266 9.94 -3.66 -22.09
CA ASN A 266 10.68 -2.51 -22.62
C ASN A 266 11.56 -2.87 -23.83
N ILE A 267 12.25 -4.02 -23.77
CA ILE A 267 13.01 -4.54 -24.92
C ILE A 267 12.08 -4.80 -26.10
N ALA A 268 10.93 -5.45 -25.88
CA ALA A 268 9.97 -5.77 -26.93
C ALA A 268 9.40 -4.51 -27.60
N PHE A 269 9.05 -3.47 -26.83
CA PHE A 269 8.60 -2.19 -27.38
C PHE A 269 9.68 -1.57 -28.27
N LEU A 270 10.93 -1.57 -27.82
CA LEU A 270 12.05 -1.02 -28.59
C LEU A 270 12.46 -1.91 -29.77
N CYS A 271 12.06 -3.18 -29.83
CA CYS A 271 12.29 -4.02 -31.02
C CYS A 271 11.32 -3.69 -32.15
N ALA A 272 10.07 -3.36 -31.84
CA ALA A 272 9.04 -3.19 -32.86
C ALA A 272 8.76 -1.72 -33.20
N VAL A 273 8.95 -0.79 -32.26
CA VAL A 273 8.65 0.63 -32.47
C VAL A 273 9.93 1.39 -32.80
N SER A 274 10.03 1.90 -34.03
CA SER A 274 11.14 2.79 -34.42
C SER A 274 11.06 4.10 -33.61
N VAL A 275 12.16 4.51 -32.97
CA VAL A 275 12.23 5.79 -32.23
C VAL A 275 12.26 6.97 -33.20
N ASN A 276 11.09 7.29 -33.75
CA ASN A 276 10.80 8.42 -34.61
C ASN A 276 9.83 9.39 -33.88
N ASP A 277 9.54 10.55 -34.47
CA ASP A 277 8.68 11.60 -33.90
C ASP A 277 7.32 11.07 -33.37
N ARG A 278 6.79 9.99 -33.94
CA ARG A 278 5.53 9.33 -33.52
C ARG A 278 5.49 8.88 -32.06
N LEU A 279 6.63 8.45 -31.50
CA LEU A 279 6.71 8.02 -30.09
C LEU A 279 6.64 9.20 -29.11
N TYR A 280 6.97 10.41 -29.58
CA TYR A 280 7.00 11.61 -28.75
C TYR A 280 5.62 12.21 -28.50
N ASP A 281 4.65 11.86 -29.34
CA ASP A 281 3.26 12.36 -29.29
C ASP A 281 2.29 11.37 -28.63
N SER A 282 2.68 10.10 -28.44
CA SER A 282 1.86 9.08 -27.78
C SER A 282 2.17 8.96 -26.28
N LEU A 283 1.13 8.93 -25.44
CA LEU A 283 1.29 8.71 -23.99
C LEU A 283 1.70 7.26 -23.65
N ASP A 284 1.36 6.29 -24.49
CA ASP A 284 1.55 4.87 -24.20
C ASP A 284 2.24 4.13 -25.35
N MET A 285 3.25 3.33 -25.02
CA MET A 285 4.03 2.57 -26.00
C MET A 285 3.29 1.34 -26.52
N ALA A 286 2.26 0.89 -25.81
CA ALA A 286 1.58 -0.37 -26.09
C ALA A 286 0.62 -0.27 -27.27
N THR A 287 -0.18 0.79 -27.37
CA THR A 287 -1.05 1.06 -28.51
C THR A 287 -0.25 1.29 -29.78
N VAL A 288 0.86 2.03 -29.68
CA VAL A 288 1.81 2.25 -30.78
C VAL A 288 2.43 0.93 -31.24
N PHE A 289 2.89 0.09 -30.30
CA PHE A 289 3.40 -1.25 -30.62
C PHE A 289 2.36 -2.09 -31.36
N PHE A 290 1.12 -2.12 -30.90
CA PHE A 290 0.05 -2.88 -31.57
C PHE A 290 -0.27 -2.33 -32.97
N ARG A 291 -0.25 -1.01 -33.15
CA ARG A 291 -0.42 -0.39 -34.47
C ARG A 291 0.66 -0.84 -35.43
N ASP A 292 1.93 -0.71 -35.02
CA ASP A 292 3.07 -0.91 -35.89
C ASP A 292 3.28 -2.41 -36.22
N VAL A 293 2.92 -3.31 -35.30
CA VAL A 293 2.99 -4.77 -35.52
C VAL A 293 1.85 -5.30 -36.40
N PHE A 294 0.62 -4.85 -36.17
CA PHE A 294 -0.56 -5.41 -36.86
C PHE A 294 -1.03 -4.60 -38.07
N GLY A 295 -0.58 -3.35 -38.23
CA GLY A 295 -0.89 -2.48 -39.38
C GLY A 295 -2.35 -2.04 -39.50
N ASN A 296 -3.20 -2.29 -38.50
CA ASN A 296 -4.65 -2.03 -38.53
C ASN A 296 -5.09 -1.10 -37.39
N ASP A 297 -6.02 -0.18 -37.67
CA ASP A 297 -6.57 0.77 -36.67
C ASP A 297 -7.38 0.11 -35.54
N LEU A 298 -7.82 -1.14 -35.75
CA LEU A 298 -8.50 -1.92 -34.72
C LEU A 298 -7.53 -2.40 -33.63
N ALA A 299 -6.26 -2.66 -33.96
CA ALA A 299 -5.31 -3.26 -33.03
C ALA A 299 -5.00 -2.34 -31.83
N PRO A 300 -4.74 -1.03 -32.01
CA PRO A 300 -4.60 -0.09 -30.89
C PRO A 300 -5.82 -0.05 -29.98
N ARG A 301 -7.03 -0.05 -30.56
CA ARG A 301 -8.29 0.00 -29.79
C ARG A 301 -8.51 -1.25 -28.94
N VAL A 302 -8.18 -2.43 -29.50
CA VAL A 302 -8.20 -3.69 -28.74
C VAL A 302 -7.18 -3.63 -27.60
N MET A 303 -5.98 -3.10 -27.87
CA MET A 303 -4.97 -2.94 -26.84
C MET A 303 -5.41 -1.99 -25.73
N SER A 304 -6.04 -0.86 -26.06
CA SER A 304 -6.65 0.05 -25.08
C SER A 304 -7.71 -0.63 -24.22
N GLY A 305 -8.53 -1.51 -24.79
CA GLY A 305 -9.48 -2.32 -24.02
C GLY A 305 -8.79 -3.26 -23.02
N ILE A 306 -7.68 -3.91 -23.43
CA ILE A 306 -6.86 -4.77 -22.57
C ILE A 306 -6.21 -3.95 -21.44
N ILE A 307 -5.65 -2.77 -21.77
CA ILE A 307 -5.05 -1.86 -20.79
C ILE A 307 -6.10 -1.38 -19.79
N ALA A 308 -7.29 -0.99 -20.24
CA ALA A 308 -8.38 -0.59 -19.37
C ALA A 308 -8.75 -1.71 -18.38
N PHE A 309 -8.85 -2.96 -18.86
CA PHE A 309 -9.11 -4.11 -18.00
C PHE A 309 -7.99 -4.35 -16.96
N SER A 310 -6.73 -4.21 -17.38
CA SER A 310 -5.57 -4.29 -16.48
C SER A 310 -5.59 -3.19 -15.40
N ILE A 311 -5.86 -1.93 -15.77
CA ILE A 311 -5.97 -0.81 -14.83
C ILE A 311 -7.16 -1.00 -13.88
N PHE A 312 -8.28 -1.56 -14.35
CA PHE A 312 -9.39 -1.90 -13.49
C PHE A 312 -8.99 -2.94 -12.43
N GLY A 313 -8.29 -4.00 -12.81
CA GLY A 313 -7.73 -4.99 -11.87
C GLY A 313 -6.79 -4.34 -10.84
N ASN A 314 -5.99 -3.37 -11.26
CA ASN A 314 -5.15 -2.56 -10.39
C ASN A 314 -5.97 -1.80 -9.33
N ILE A 315 -6.99 -1.05 -9.77
CA ILE A 315 -7.90 -0.28 -8.90
C ILE A 315 -8.60 -1.21 -7.90
N VAL A 316 -9.03 -2.41 -8.34
CA VAL A 316 -9.65 -3.41 -7.48
C VAL A 316 -8.68 -3.83 -6.37
N VAL A 317 -7.42 -4.16 -6.69
CA VAL A 317 -6.44 -4.53 -5.65
C VAL A 317 -6.15 -3.39 -4.69
N MET A 318 -6.02 -2.15 -5.17
CA MET A 318 -5.79 -0.98 -4.31
C MET A 318 -6.96 -0.70 -3.38
N THR A 319 -8.17 -0.81 -3.92
CA THR A 319 -9.39 -0.66 -3.13
C THR A 319 -9.43 -1.77 -2.09
N PHE A 320 -9.18 -3.00 -2.51
CA PHE A 320 -9.10 -4.17 -1.65
C PHE A 320 -8.08 -4.03 -0.52
N THR A 321 -6.85 -3.56 -0.77
CA THR A 321 -5.87 -3.35 0.31
C THR A 321 -6.16 -2.14 1.18
N ALA A 322 -6.79 -1.11 0.62
CA ALA A 322 -7.28 0.02 1.40
C ALA A 322 -8.47 -0.35 2.29
N SER A 323 -9.24 -1.39 1.93
CA SER A 323 -10.58 -1.64 2.48
C SER A 323 -10.87 -3.06 2.95
N ARG A 324 -9.98 -4.03 2.88
CA ARG A 324 -10.36 -5.40 3.23
C ARG A 324 -10.57 -5.54 4.73
N GLY A 325 -11.82 -5.80 5.13
CA GLY A 325 -12.11 -6.53 6.35
C GLY A 325 -13.54 -6.46 6.92
N MET A 326 -14.01 -7.58 7.46
CA MET A 326 -15.29 -7.69 8.19
C MET A 326 -15.08 -7.29 9.65
N THR A 327 -16.12 -6.80 10.33
CA THR A 327 -16.14 -6.46 11.77
C THR A 327 -17.50 -6.81 12.37
N GLN A 328 -17.64 -8.03 12.87
CA GLN A 328 -18.94 -8.50 13.33
C GLN A 328 -19.35 -7.90 14.68
N ARG A 329 -20.66 -7.62 14.82
CA ARG A 329 -21.34 -7.50 16.12
C ARG A 329 -21.66 -8.93 16.58
N ALA A 330 -21.14 -9.35 17.72
CA ALA A 330 -21.47 -10.67 18.28
C ALA A 330 -23.01 -10.81 18.42
N PRO A 331 -23.61 -11.96 18.04
CA PRO A 331 -25.03 -12.19 18.23
C PRO A 331 -25.37 -12.14 19.73
N THR A 332 -26.34 -11.31 20.11
CA THR A 332 -26.69 -10.98 21.51
C THR A 332 -27.25 -12.16 22.32
N ASN A 333 -27.63 -13.27 21.66
CA ASN A 333 -28.34 -14.39 22.30
C ASN A 333 -27.64 -15.76 22.18
N CYS A 334 -26.37 -15.81 21.77
CA CYS A 334 -25.64 -17.07 21.63
C CYS A 334 -24.55 -17.20 22.70
N THR A 335 -24.82 -17.95 23.77
CA THR A 335 -23.80 -18.40 24.75
C THR A 335 -22.94 -19.56 24.23
N LEU A 336 -23.15 -19.99 22.98
CA LEU A 336 -22.62 -21.22 22.37
C LEU A 336 -22.09 -21.02 20.94
N ALA A 337 -21.90 -19.77 20.48
CA ALA A 337 -21.23 -19.54 19.21
C ALA A 337 -19.73 -19.80 19.39
N THR A 338 -19.25 -20.99 18.99
CA THR A 338 -17.83 -21.29 18.92
C THR A 338 -17.15 -20.33 17.93
N SER A 339 -16.22 -19.49 18.39
CA SER A 339 -15.41 -18.57 17.57
C SER A 339 -14.65 -19.13 16.36
N ALA A 340 -14.67 -20.45 16.11
CA ALA A 340 -14.16 -21.05 14.88
C ALA A 340 -14.85 -20.53 13.59
N ASP A 341 -16.06 -19.97 13.71
CA ASP A 341 -16.90 -19.54 12.59
C ASP A 341 -17.03 -18.02 12.39
N LEU A 342 -16.33 -17.18 13.19
CA LEU A 342 -16.40 -15.72 13.02
C LEU A 342 -15.17 -15.18 12.24
N PRO A 343 -15.34 -14.68 11.00
CA PRO A 343 -14.29 -13.98 10.29
C PRO A 343 -14.35 -12.48 10.61
N ALA A 344 -13.24 -11.89 11.07
CA ALA A 344 -13.05 -10.44 10.96
C ALA A 344 -11.60 -10.13 10.56
N LEU A 345 -11.27 -8.92 10.14
CA LEU A 345 -10.03 -8.67 9.36
C LEU A 345 -9.50 -7.24 9.63
N ARG A 346 -8.17 -7.03 9.50
CA ARG A 346 -7.47 -5.77 9.84
C ARG A 346 -7.14 -4.92 8.62
N LYS A 347 -7.24 -3.58 8.72
CA LYS A 347 -7.08 -2.64 7.58
C LYS A 347 -6.17 -1.47 7.90
N VAL A 348 -5.38 -0.94 6.95
CA VAL A 348 -4.52 0.25 7.16
C VAL A 348 -5.30 1.50 7.58
N LYS A 349 -6.40 1.83 6.88
CA LYS A 349 -7.23 3.00 7.24
C LYS A 349 -7.95 2.82 8.57
N GLN A 350 -8.29 1.57 8.91
CA GLN A 350 -8.84 1.25 10.22
C GLN A 350 -7.76 1.20 11.30
N GLU A 351 -6.53 0.80 11.00
CA GLU A 351 -5.39 0.89 11.93
C GLU A 351 -5.12 2.36 12.27
N ILE A 352 -5.21 3.27 11.30
CA ILE A 352 -5.17 4.71 11.56
C ILE A 352 -6.40 5.15 12.36
N ALA A 353 -7.61 4.73 11.99
CA ALA A 353 -8.83 5.07 12.72
C ALA A 353 -8.81 4.57 14.17
N LYS A 354 -8.29 3.38 14.43
CA LYS A 354 -8.15 2.74 15.74
C LYS A 354 -7.21 3.50 16.66
N GLU A 355 -6.22 4.22 16.12
CA GLU A 355 -5.42 5.17 16.93
C GLU A 355 -6.26 6.35 17.44
N GLY A 356 -7.54 6.45 17.05
CA GLY A 356 -8.45 7.49 17.48
C GLY A 356 -8.20 8.84 16.81
N VAL A 357 -7.19 8.94 15.93
CA VAL A 357 -6.75 10.19 15.32
C VAL A 357 -7.70 10.78 14.32
N LEU A 358 -8.58 9.98 13.71
CA LEU A 358 -9.53 10.48 12.73
C LEU A 358 -10.76 11.08 13.44
N PRO A 359 -11.34 12.17 12.91
CA PRO A 359 -12.65 12.63 13.37
C PRO A 359 -13.65 11.48 13.16
N PHE A 360 -14.45 11.18 14.18
CA PHE A 360 -15.34 9.99 14.17
C PHE A 360 -14.58 8.68 13.89
N SER A 361 -13.40 8.52 14.51
CA SER A 361 -12.53 7.35 14.42
C SER A 361 -13.27 6.01 14.47
N LEU A 362 -14.17 5.82 15.44
CA LEU A 362 -14.97 4.59 15.56
C LEU A 362 -15.91 4.35 14.36
N PHE A 363 -16.50 5.40 13.79
CA PHE A 363 -17.33 5.29 12.58
C PHE A 363 -16.48 4.81 11.39
N PHE A 364 -15.30 5.41 11.17
CA PHE A 364 -14.41 4.97 10.09
C PHE A 364 -13.72 3.62 10.37
N ALA A 365 -13.60 3.23 11.64
CA ALA A 365 -13.14 1.91 12.06
C ALA A 365 -14.22 0.82 11.97
N SER A 366 -15.49 1.20 11.85
CA SER A 366 -16.60 0.25 11.76
C SER A 366 -16.71 -0.44 10.40
N SER A 367 -17.43 -1.57 10.36
CA SER A 367 -17.81 -2.27 9.14
C SER A 367 -19.33 -2.39 9.05
N SER A 368 -19.85 -2.45 7.83
CA SER A 368 -21.28 -2.55 7.53
C SER A 368 -21.55 -3.77 6.65
N THR A 369 -22.72 -4.40 6.81
CA THR A 369 -23.16 -5.49 5.93
C THR A 369 -23.31 -4.99 4.50
N THR A 370 -22.79 -5.74 3.53
CA THR A 370 -22.84 -5.33 2.13
C THR A 370 -24.27 -5.46 1.59
N PRO A 371 -24.66 -4.64 0.58
CA PRO A 371 -25.94 -4.83 -0.11
C PRO A 371 -26.07 -6.23 -0.72
N TYR A 372 -24.97 -6.81 -1.20
CA TYR A 372 -24.94 -8.16 -1.72
C TYR A 372 -25.21 -9.20 -0.61
N ALA A 373 -24.57 -9.08 0.56
CA ALA A 373 -24.81 -9.98 1.68
C ALA A 373 -26.27 -9.89 2.16
N TYR A 374 -26.78 -8.67 2.30
CA TYR A 374 -28.18 -8.42 2.69
C TYR A 374 -29.16 -9.03 1.67
N LEU A 375 -28.90 -8.82 0.37
CA LEU A 375 -29.73 -9.37 -0.70
C LEU A 375 -29.64 -10.90 -0.76
N LYS A 376 -28.44 -11.47 -0.61
CA LYS A 376 -28.21 -12.92 -0.58
C LYS A 376 -28.93 -13.57 0.58
N GLU A 377 -28.89 -12.97 1.76
CA GLU A 377 -29.58 -13.47 2.95
C GLU A 377 -31.11 -13.39 2.78
N ARG A 378 -31.60 -12.32 2.13
CA ARG A 378 -33.03 -12.17 1.81
C ARG A 378 -33.51 -13.16 0.74
N LEU A 379 -32.70 -13.43 -0.28
CA LEU A 379 -33.05 -14.34 -1.39
C LEU A 379 -32.85 -15.81 -1.03
N PHE A 380 -31.84 -16.11 -0.23
CA PHE A 380 -31.44 -17.47 0.16
C PHE A 380 -31.25 -17.54 1.68
N PRO A 381 -32.35 -17.46 2.46
CA PRO A 381 -32.26 -17.53 3.91
C PRO A 381 -31.70 -18.88 4.36
N SER A 382 -30.68 -18.82 5.22
CA SER A 382 -30.07 -20.03 5.78
C SER A 382 -31.04 -20.74 6.71
N LYS A 383 -31.18 -22.06 6.55
CA LYS A 383 -31.96 -22.92 7.46
C LYS A 383 -31.19 -23.27 8.74
N LEU A 384 -29.91 -22.91 8.84
CA LEU A 384 -29.09 -23.20 10.02
C LEU A 384 -29.55 -22.35 11.23
N PRO A 385 -29.39 -22.85 12.46
CA PRO A 385 -29.53 -22.04 13.68
C PRO A 385 -28.61 -20.82 13.64
N GLU A 386 -29.04 -19.70 14.23
CA GLU A 386 -28.32 -18.41 14.17
C GLU A 386 -26.84 -18.52 14.60
N CYS A 387 -26.55 -19.31 15.65
CA CYS A 387 -25.19 -19.51 16.15
C CYS A 387 -24.30 -20.40 15.24
N GLN A 388 -24.86 -21.08 14.23
CA GLN A 388 -24.14 -21.89 13.23
C GLN A 388 -24.14 -21.24 11.84
N ARG A 389 -24.74 -20.04 11.69
CA ARG A 389 -24.74 -19.33 10.42
C ARG A 389 -23.39 -18.66 10.22
N THR A 390 -22.85 -18.79 9.01
CA THR A 390 -21.77 -17.90 8.58
C THR A 390 -22.28 -16.46 8.61
N PRO A 391 -21.54 -15.55 9.27
CA PRO A 391 -21.93 -14.15 9.33
C PRO A 391 -22.09 -13.55 7.91
N PRO A 392 -23.06 -12.65 7.70
CA PRO A 392 -23.19 -11.97 6.43
C PRO A 392 -21.92 -11.16 6.14
N GLU A 393 -21.48 -11.18 4.89
CA GLU A 393 -20.27 -10.49 4.45
C GLU A 393 -20.35 -8.99 4.76
N GLN A 394 -19.28 -8.47 5.36
CA GLN A 394 -19.18 -7.06 5.72
C GLN A 394 -18.04 -6.35 5.00
N SER A 395 -18.21 -5.04 4.82
CA SER A 395 -17.26 -4.15 4.17
C SER A 395 -17.13 -2.85 4.97
N PRO A 396 -15.95 -2.20 5.03
CA PRO A 396 -15.80 -0.89 5.65
C PRO A 396 -16.33 0.21 4.74
N ALA A 397 -17.65 0.26 4.58
CA ALA A 397 -18.31 1.26 3.75
C ALA A 397 -17.87 2.69 4.12
N ALA A 398 -17.70 2.99 5.41
CA ALA A 398 -17.23 4.29 5.89
C ALA A 398 -15.82 4.65 5.42
N ALA A 399 -14.85 3.72 5.51
CA ALA A 399 -13.47 3.98 5.06
C ALA A 399 -13.35 4.06 3.53
N LEU A 400 -14.16 3.26 2.81
CA LEU A 400 -14.28 3.35 1.35
C LEU A 400 -14.91 4.67 0.92
N PHE A 401 -15.93 5.12 1.63
CA PHE A 401 -16.55 6.42 1.39
C PHE A 401 -15.57 7.56 1.61
N LEU A 402 -14.79 7.53 2.70
CA LEU A 402 -13.72 8.49 2.95
C LEU A 402 -12.70 8.49 1.81
N HIS A 403 -12.29 7.30 1.35
CA HIS A 403 -11.38 7.19 0.21
C HIS A 403 -11.97 7.81 -1.06
N TRP A 404 -13.22 7.48 -1.37
CA TRP A 404 -13.94 7.95 -2.54
C TRP A 404 -14.07 9.48 -2.56
N ILE A 405 -14.35 10.11 -1.41
CA ILE A 405 -14.38 11.58 -1.28
C ILE A 405 -13.06 12.19 -1.74
N PHE A 406 -11.93 11.74 -1.17
CA PHE A 406 -10.63 12.30 -1.54
C PHE A 406 -10.26 12.01 -2.99
N CYS A 407 -10.64 10.83 -3.51
CA CYS A 407 -10.44 10.53 -4.93
C CYS A 407 -11.20 11.51 -5.83
N MET A 408 -12.46 11.81 -5.51
CA MET A 408 -13.29 12.78 -6.23
C MET A 408 -12.77 14.20 -6.09
N LEU A 409 -12.29 14.60 -4.91
CA LEU A 409 -11.67 15.91 -4.71
C LEU A 409 -10.42 16.08 -5.58
N MET A 410 -9.56 15.06 -5.65
CA MET A 410 -8.34 15.10 -6.49
C MET A 410 -8.68 15.14 -7.99
N ILE A 411 -9.66 14.34 -8.44
CA ILE A 411 -10.12 14.36 -9.84
C ILE A 411 -10.77 15.71 -10.17
N GLY A 412 -11.60 16.24 -9.27
CA GLY A 412 -12.23 17.54 -9.41
C GLY A 412 -11.21 18.68 -9.47
N ALA A 413 -10.18 18.63 -8.62
CA ALA A 413 -9.09 19.62 -8.62
C ALA A 413 -8.29 19.63 -9.93
N SER A 414 -8.25 18.50 -10.65
CA SER A 414 -7.59 18.36 -11.94
C SER A 414 -8.52 18.50 -13.15
N SER A 415 -9.82 18.76 -12.94
CA SER A 415 -10.84 18.66 -14.00
C SER A 415 -10.72 19.75 -15.08
N SER A 416 -10.08 20.88 -14.77
CA SER A 416 -9.83 21.97 -15.71
C SER A 416 -8.65 21.72 -16.64
N THR A 417 -7.93 20.61 -16.45
CA THR A 417 -6.70 20.28 -17.18
C THR A 417 -6.97 19.08 -18.09
N ALA A 418 -6.23 19.00 -19.20
CA ALA A 418 -6.33 17.85 -20.11
C ALA A 418 -6.09 16.52 -19.33
N PRO A 419 -6.84 15.43 -19.60
CA PRO A 419 -6.80 14.22 -18.79
C PRO A 419 -5.43 13.53 -18.71
N ASP A 420 -4.64 13.61 -19.78
CA ASP A 420 -3.26 13.10 -19.87
C ASP A 420 -2.30 13.87 -18.95
N ILE A 421 -2.40 15.19 -18.97
CA ILE A 421 -1.65 16.09 -18.08
C ILE A 421 -2.10 15.89 -16.62
N ALA A 422 -3.41 15.76 -16.38
CA ALA A 422 -3.96 15.48 -15.07
C ALA A 422 -3.45 14.15 -14.50
N TYR A 423 -3.48 13.08 -15.31
CA TYR A 423 -2.94 11.78 -14.96
C TYR A 423 -1.46 11.86 -14.56
N THR A 424 -0.62 12.42 -15.43
CA THR A 424 0.82 12.52 -15.17
C THR A 424 1.11 13.36 -13.94
N ALA A 425 0.41 14.48 -13.73
CA ALA A 425 0.54 15.31 -12.54
C ALA A 425 0.17 14.55 -11.24
N LEU A 426 -0.98 13.87 -11.21
CA LEU A 426 -1.44 13.11 -10.04
C LEU A 426 -0.50 11.94 -9.71
N VAL A 427 -0.07 11.18 -10.71
CA VAL A 427 0.91 10.10 -10.53
C VAL A 427 2.22 10.65 -9.99
N SER A 428 2.64 11.83 -10.44
CA SER A 428 3.87 12.46 -9.97
C SER A 428 3.80 12.92 -8.52
N ILE A 429 2.68 13.54 -8.13
CA ILE A 429 2.43 13.92 -6.73
C ILE A 429 2.46 12.66 -5.86
N TYR A 430 1.66 11.64 -6.19
CA TYR A 430 1.68 10.39 -5.45
C TYR A 430 3.09 9.77 -5.37
N SER A 431 3.79 9.72 -6.50
CA SER A 431 5.10 9.06 -6.56
C SER A 431 6.13 9.83 -5.75
N TYR A 432 6.10 11.15 -5.73
CA TYR A 432 7.01 11.91 -4.87
C TYR A 432 6.64 11.76 -3.38
N VAL A 433 5.37 11.97 -3.00
CA VAL A 433 5.00 11.99 -1.57
C VAL A 433 5.02 10.58 -0.96
N VAL A 434 4.36 9.61 -1.60
CA VAL A 434 4.18 8.26 -1.04
C VAL A 434 5.33 7.35 -1.46
N VAL A 435 5.71 7.36 -2.74
CA VAL A 435 6.81 6.50 -3.20
C VAL A 435 8.15 7.05 -2.72
N VAL A 436 8.51 8.31 -2.96
CA VAL A 436 9.85 8.80 -2.59
C VAL A 436 9.96 9.11 -1.09
N LEU A 437 9.15 10.05 -0.60
CA LEU A 437 9.32 10.63 0.73
C LEU A 437 9.01 9.63 1.86
N VAL A 438 7.88 8.93 1.83
CA VAL A 438 7.55 7.95 2.88
C VAL A 438 8.54 6.77 2.87
N ARG A 439 8.89 6.24 1.69
CA ARG A 439 9.82 5.10 1.59
C ARG A 439 11.24 5.46 2.00
N PHE A 440 11.68 6.69 1.76
CA PHE A 440 12.96 7.17 2.28
C PHE A 440 13.04 7.05 3.81
N PHE A 441 11.97 7.44 4.53
CA PHE A 441 11.90 7.31 5.98
C PHE A 441 11.85 5.85 6.44
N VAL A 442 11.15 4.97 5.71
CA VAL A 442 11.14 3.53 6.00
C VAL A 442 12.53 2.91 5.83
N ALA A 443 13.21 3.20 4.72
CA ALA A 443 14.53 2.68 4.40
C ALA A 443 15.60 3.17 5.40
N THR A 444 15.64 4.48 5.63
CA THR A 444 16.58 5.11 6.56
C THR A 444 16.30 4.69 7.99
N GLY A 445 15.02 4.52 8.36
CA GLY A 445 14.62 4.02 9.67
C GLY A 445 15.08 2.59 9.93
N LEU A 446 15.07 1.71 8.92
CA LEU A 446 15.64 0.36 9.05
C LEU A 446 17.17 0.41 9.23
N LEU A 447 17.87 1.28 8.49
CA LEU A 447 19.31 1.51 8.72
C LEU A 447 19.56 2.01 10.14
N TYR A 448 18.76 2.96 10.61
CA TYR A 448 18.83 3.46 11.98
C TYR A 448 18.70 2.32 12.99
N LEU A 449 17.67 1.46 12.89
CA LEU A 449 17.50 0.30 13.79
C LEU A 449 18.71 -0.63 13.77
N ARG A 450 19.28 -0.89 12.60
CA ARG A 450 20.48 -1.74 12.45
C ARG A 450 21.72 -1.14 13.10
N PHE A 451 21.86 0.18 13.12
CA PHE A 451 23.01 0.85 13.74
C PHE A 451 22.78 1.16 15.23
N SER A 452 21.58 1.57 15.62
CA SER A 452 21.25 1.98 16.98
C SER A 452 21.02 0.79 17.91
N GLU A 453 20.24 -0.20 17.48
CA GLU A 453 19.93 -1.40 18.28
C GLU A 453 20.90 -2.55 17.96
N GLY A 454 21.61 -2.48 16.82
CA GLY A 454 22.75 -3.33 16.51
C GLY A 454 22.46 -4.82 16.66
N LYS A 455 23.14 -5.44 17.63
CA LYS A 455 23.00 -6.88 17.93
C LYS A 455 21.58 -7.26 18.39
N SER A 456 20.87 -6.37 19.08
CA SER A 456 19.50 -6.61 19.57
C SER A 456 18.51 -6.73 18.40
N TRP A 457 18.62 -5.85 17.40
CA TRP A 457 17.79 -5.95 16.20
C TRP A 457 18.15 -7.21 15.38
N LEU A 458 19.44 -7.47 15.17
CA LEU A 458 19.91 -8.58 14.35
C LEU A 458 19.55 -9.96 14.93
N SER A 459 19.45 -10.09 16.25
CA SER A 459 19.02 -11.34 16.91
C SER A 459 17.50 -11.52 16.95
N SER A 460 16.74 -10.41 16.92
CA SER A 460 15.28 -10.44 17.06
C SER A 460 14.51 -10.30 15.74
N ARG A 461 15.18 -10.08 14.61
CA ARG A 461 14.50 -9.97 13.30
C ARG A 461 13.91 -11.30 12.84
N GLY A 462 12.71 -11.26 12.25
CA GLY A 462 12.01 -12.43 11.73
C GLY A 462 12.42 -12.84 10.32
N PHE A 463 13.17 -12.01 9.60
CA PHE A 463 13.68 -12.31 8.28
C PHE A 463 15.11 -11.80 8.11
N LYS A 464 15.97 -12.63 7.49
CA LYS A 464 17.36 -12.29 7.19
C LYS A 464 17.49 -11.96 5.71
N PRO A 465 17.62 -10.68 5.33
CA PRO A 465 17.75 -10.32 3.91
C PRO A 465 19.09 -10.77 3.35
N TRP A 466 19.07 -11.14 2.07
CA TRP A 466 20.27 -11.48 1.32
C TRP A 466 21.10 -10.21 1.09
N GLY A 467 22.42 -10.29 1.32
CA GLY A 467 23.28 -9.11 1.21
C GLY A 467 23.28 -8.16 2.42
N GLY A 468 22.63 -8.54 3.54
CA GLY A 468 22.79 -7.81 4.80
C GLY A 468 22.32 -6.34 4.72
N PRO A 469 23.15 -5.34 5.08
CA PRO A 469 22.77 -3.92 5.03
C PRO A 469 22.77 -3.31 3.63
N THR A 470 23.35 -3.98 2.64
CA THR A 470 23.52 -3.44 1.29
C THR A 470 22.18 -3.08 0.64
N ALA A 471 21.15 -3.91 0.80
CA ALA A 471 19.80 -3.62 0.28
C ALA A 471 19.23 -2.32 0.87
N ALA A 472 19.36 -2.12 2.18
CA ALA A 472 18.87 -0.92 2.86
C ALA A 472 19.69 0.33 2.50
N LEU A 473 21.00 0.18 2.26
CA LEU A 473 21.87 1.25 1.77
C LEU A 473 21.50 1.68 0.35
N ILE A 474 21.32 0.74 -0.58
CA ILE A 474 20.87 1.03 -1.95
C ILE A 474 19.52 1.73 -1.90
N TYR A 475 18.57 1.17 -1.15
CA TYR A 475 17.22 1.71 -1.05
C TYR A 475 17.21 3.14 -0.48
N SER A 476 17.91 3.39 0.64
CA SER A 476 17.98 4.73 1.24
C SER A 476 18.73 5.73 0.36
N SER A 477 19.80 5.30 -0.32
CA SER A 477 20.61 6.19 -1.18
C SER A 477 19.84 6.64 -2.41
N VAL A 478 19.17 5.71 -3.10
CA VAL A 478 18.36 6.04 -4.29
C VAL A 478 17.21 6.98 -3.93
N PHE A 479 16.48 6.67 -2.86
CA PHE A 479 15.34 7.49 -2.46
C PHE A 479 15.77 8.84 -1.86
N GLY A 480 16.94 8.90 -1.21
CA GLY A 480 17.56 10.15 -0.75
C GLY A 480 18.00 11.04 -1.92
N PHE A 481 18.61 10.45 -2.96
CA PHE A 481 18.93 11.17 -4.20
C PHE A 481 17.67 11.75 -4.84
N LEU A 482 16.61 10.94 -4.98
CA LEU A 482 15.35 11.37 -5.60
C LEU A 482 14.65 12.49 -4.80
N LEU A 483 14.73 12.46 -3.47
CA LEU A 483 14.15 13.51 -2.62
C LEU A 483 14.77 14.88 -2.90
N ILE A 484 16.07 14.93 -3.21
CA ILE A 484 16.80 16.17 -3.49
C ILE A 484 16.70 16.55 -4.96
N ALA A 485 16.87 15.57 -5.86
CA ALA A 485 16.96 15.81 -7.30
C ALA A 485 15.68 16.42 -7.90
N PHE A 486 14.51 16.22 -7.29
CA PHE A 486 13.26 16.84 -7.72
C PHE A 486 13.22 18.37 -7.57
N PHE A 487 14.09 18.95 -6.75
CA PHE A 487 14.23 20.40 -6.63
C PHE A 487 15.13 21.01 -7.72
N ILE A 488 15.80 20.17 -8.51
CA ILE A 488 16.66 20.64 -9.60
C ILE A 488 15.76 21.03 -10.79
N PRO A 489 15.89 22.26 -11.32
CA PRO A 489 15.10 22.69 -12.47
C PRO A 489 15.49 21.87 -13.71
N PRO A 490 14.51 21.36 -14.47
CA PRO A 490 14.79 20.65 -15.71
C PRO A 490 15.28 21.60 -16.81
N ALA A 491 16.11 21.08 -17.71
CA ALA A 491 16.64 21.81 -18.84
C ALA A 491 15.54 22.24 -19.83
N ALA A 492 15.81 23.30 -20.61
CA ALA A 492 14.90 23.76 -21.65
C ALA A 492 14.64 22.65 -22.68
N GLY A 493 13.36 22.34 -22.94
CA GLY A 493 12.95 21.22 -23.82
C GLY A 493 12.75 19.87 -23.11
N SER A 494 12.97 19.78 -21.79
CA SER A 494 12.65 18.58 -21.02
C SER A 494 11.14 18.29 -21.00
N PRO A 495 10.73 17.00 -21.01
CA PRO A 495 9.33 16.58 -20.85
C PRO A 495 8.70 16.99 -19.50
N PHE A 496 9.53 17.42 -18.55
CA PHE A 496 9.11 17.80 -17.20
C PHE A 496 9.02 19.32 -17.00
N THR A 497 9.13 20.10 -18.08
CA THR A 497 8.91 21.55 -18.05
C THR A 497 7.41 21.89 -17.96
N LYS A 498 7.09 23.12 -17.53
CA LYS A 498 5.72 23.63 -17.44
C LYS A 498 4.94 23.49 -18.75
N GLN A 499 5.61 23.68 -19.88
CA GLN A 499 5.02 23.60 -21.21
C GLN A 499 4.49 22.19 -21.54
N SER A 500 5.18 21.15 -21.08
CA SER A 500 4.80 19.75 -21.35
C SER A 500 3.95 19.12 -20.23
N ARG A 501 4.16 19.54 -18.97
CA ARG A 501 3.52 18.93 -17.79
C ARG A 501 2.36 19.75 -17.22
N GLY A 502 2.13 20.96 -17.72
CA GLY A 502 1.11 21.90 -17.18
C GLY A 502 1.41 22.45 -15.77
N ILE A 503 2.42 21.90 -15.07
CA ILE A 503 2.82 22.29 -13.71
C ILE A 503 4.31 22.61 -13.68
N ASP A 504 4.70 23.61 -12.90
CA ASP A 504 6.10 23.93 -12.64
C ASP A 504 6.78 22.82 -11.83
N TRP A 505 8.06 22.55 -12.12
CA TRP A 505 8.80 21.40 -11.59
C TRP A 505 8.82 21.37 -10.05
N TYR A 506 8.91 22.53 -9.40
CA TYR A 506 8.99 22.65 -7.95
C TYR A 506 7.65 22.40 -7.24
N ILE A 507 6.52 22.42 -7.97
CA ILE A 507 5.19 22.24 -7.36
C ILE A 507 5.06 20.84 -6.76
N VAL A 508 5.49 19.80 -7.46
CA VAL A 508 5.42 18.41 -6.99
C VAL A 508 6.15 18.23 -5.65
N PRO A 509 7.44 18.60 -5.52
CA PRO A 509 8.14 18.45 -4.26
C PRO A 509 7.64 19.40 -3.16
N CYS A 510 7.20 20.63 -3.50
CA CYS A 510 6.58 21.55 -2.55
C CYS A 510 5.27 21.00 -1.98
N ILE A 511 4.42 20.38 -2.79
CA ILE A 511 3.20 19.69 -2.33
C ILE A 511 3.58 18.57 -1.36
N GLY A 512 4.60 17.76 -1.67
CA GLY A 512 5.04 16.68 -0.80
C GLY A 512 5.50 17.14 0.59
N LEU A 513 6.34 18.18 0.64
CA LEU A 513 6.72 18.78 1.92
C LEU A 513 5.53 19.44 2.62
N GLY A 514 4.63 20.07 1.85
CA GLY A 514 3.41 20.68 2.36
C GLY A 514 2.49 19.66 3.06
N PHE A 515 2.31 18.46 2.51
CA PHE A 515 1.53 17.40 3.16
C PHE A 515 2.19 16.85 4.43
N LEU A 516 3.53 16.80 4.47
CA LEU A 516 4.26 16.43 5.69
C LEU A 516 4.04 17.48 6.79
N VAL A 517 4.12 18.77 6.45
CA VAL A 517 3.84 19.88 7.36
C VAL A 517 2.37 19.86 7.80
N LEU A 518 1.44 19.66 6.88
CA LEU A 518 0.01 19.54 7.18
C LEU A 518 -0.28 18.40 8.14
N GLY A 519 0.36 17.24 7.95
CA GLY A 519 0.27 16.11 8.87
C GLY A 519 0.80 16.43 10.28
N TYR A 520 1.86 17.23 10.37
CA TYR A 520 2.38 17.71 11.65
C TYR A 520 1.47 18.75 12.31
N ILE A 521 0.91 19.69 11.53
CA ILE A 521 -0.11 20.65 12.02
C ILE A 521 -1.33 19.89 12.53
N TYR A 522 -1.78 18.87 11.79
CA TYR A 522 -2.87 17.99 12.20
C TYR A 522 -2.59 17.34 13.54
N TYR A 523 -1.37 16.80 13.72
CA TYR A 523 -0.93 16.28 15.02
C TYR A 523 -0.97 17.34 16.12
N LEU A 524 -0.47 18.56 15.88
CA LEU A 524 -0.49 19.63 16.90
C LEU A 524 -1.92 20.02 17.29
N CYS A 525 -2.81 20.15 16.31
CA CYS A 525 -4.22 20.38 16.56
C CYS A 525 -4.83 19.25 17.38
N PHE A 526 -4.57 18.00 17.01
CA PHE A 526 -5.15 16.84 17.67
C PHE A 526 -4.60 16.62 19.09
N ALA A 527 -3.30 16.78 19.29
CA ALA A 527 -2.63 16.51 20.56
C ALA A 527 -2.74 17.66 21.57
N TYR A 528 -2.89 18.91 21.11
CA TYR A 528 -2.88 20.09 21.99
C TYR A 528 -4.12 20.97 21.90
N LEU A 529 -4.68 21.20 20.71
CA LEU A 529 -5.82 22.11 20.54
C LEU A 529 -7.14 21.44 20.95
N ILE A 530 -7.42 20.24 20.42
CA ILE A 530 -8.66 19.52 20.71
C ILE A 530 -8.83 19.22 22.21
N PRO A 531 -7.80 18.70 22.93
CA PRO A 531 -7.94 18.44 24.37
C PRO A 531 -8.16 19.72 25.19
N ARG A 532 -7.62 20.87 24.76
CA ARG A 532 -7.86 22.17 25.42
C ARG A 532 -9.28 22.68 25.21
N ILE A 533 -9.82 22.52 23.99
CA ILE A 533 -11.20 22.92 23.67
C ILE A 533 -12.20 22.01 24.38
N ARG A 534 -11.98 20.69 24.34
CA ARG A 534 -12.90 19.70 24.91
C ARG A 534 -12.75 19.52 26.42
N LYS A 535 -11.62 19.91 27.01
CA LYS A 535 -11.22 19.59 28.40
C LYS A 535 -11.20 18.09 28.71
N GLU A 536 -11.15 17.28 27.67
CA GLU A 536 -11.12 15.82 27.68
C GLU A 536 -9.79 15.34 27.09
N ILE A 537 -9.34 14.17 27.50
CA ILE A 537 -8.18 13.46 26.97
C ILE A 537 -8.70 12.21 26.27
N LEU A 538 -8.19 11.96 25.06
CA LEU A 538 -8.48 10.72 24.37
C LEU A 538 -7.62 9.61 24.95
N VAL A 539 -8.28 8.59 25.51
CA VAL A 539 -7.67 7.35 25.95
C VAL A 539 -8.01 6.28 24.92
N VAL A 540 -6.98 5.73 24.28
CA VAL A 540 -7.12 4.61 23.36
C VAL A 540 -6.42 3.40 23.97
N GLU A 541 -7.21 2.40 24.37
CA GLU A 541 -6.70 1.11 24.80
C GLU A 541 -6.86 0.09 23.67
N ARG A 542 -5.76 -0.59 23.35
CA ARG A 542 -5.72 -1.67 22.36
C ARG A 542 -5.27 -2.94 23.06
N GLN A 543 -6.11 -3.97 23.05
CA GLN A 543 -5.80 -5.27 23.62
C GLN A 543 -5.71 -6.30 22.52
N ALA A 544 -4.52 -6.85 22.34
CA ALA A 544 -4.22 -7.87 21.34
C ALA A 544 -4.31 -9.26 21.96
N VAL A 545 -5.14 -10.14 21.40
CA VAL A 545 -5.15 -11.56 21.77
C VAL A 545 -4.39 -12.34 20.70
N ILE A 546 -3.43 -13.15 21.15
CA ILE A 546 -2.48 -13.87 20.31
C ILE A 546 -2.67 -15.37 20.57
N VAL A 547 -2.80 -16.14 19.49
CA VAL A 547 -2.99 -17.59 19.53
C VAL A 547 -1.89 -18.29 18.73
N LYS A 548 -1.69 -19.58 18.98
CA LYS A 548 -0.66 -20.36 18.29
C LYS A 548 -1.31 -21.24 17.23
N GLU A 549 -1.21 -20.84 15.97
CA GLU A 549 -1.76 -21.61 14.86
C GLU A 549 -0.65 -22.37 14.12
N LYS A 550 -0.74 -23.70 14.11
CA LYS A 550 0.19 -24.59 13.38
C LYS A 550 1.67 -24.33 13.69
N GLY A 551 1.96 -23.99 14.96
CA GLY A 551 3.31 -23.72 15.44
C GLY A 551 3.76 -22.27 15.32
N GLU A 552 2.98 -21.38 14.69
CA GLU A 552 3.30 -19.96 14.56
C GLU A 552 2.35 -19.11 15.43
N TRP A 553 2.92 -18.15 16.17
CA TRP A 553 2.11 -17.16 16.87
C TRP A 553 1.50 -16.19 15.86
N VAL A 554 0.18 -16.07 15.91
CA VAL A 554 -0.61 -15.15 15.10
C VAL A 554 -1.55 -14.37 16.00
N GLN A 555 -1.81 -13.12 15.65
CA GLN A 555 -2.85 -12.39 16.36
C GLN A 555 -4.21 -12.99 15.97
N ALA A 556 -5.12 -13.21 16.91
CA ALA A 556 -6.46 -13.77 16.66
C ALA A 556 -7.53 -12.68 16.71
N LEU A 557 -7.44 -11.77 17.68
CA LEU A 557 -8.35 -10.64 17.78
C LEU A 557 -7.68 -9.44 18.42
N GLU A 558 -8.35 -8.31 18.30
CA GLU A 558 -8.00 -7.08 18.95
C GLU A 558 -9.25 -6.37 19.44
N VAL A 559 -9.26 -6.01 20.73
CA VAL A 559 -10.28 -5.14 21.31
C VAL A 559 -9.72 -3.73 21.33
N VAL A 560 -10.45 -2.79 20.72
CA VAL A 560 -10.08 -1.38 20.67
C VAL A 560 -11.14 -0.58 21.42
N GLU A 561 -10.73 0.10 22.47
CA GLU A 561 -11.54 1.02 23.23
C GLU A 561 -11.00 2.44 23.02
N ALA A 562 -11.86 3.35 22.59
CA ALA A 562 -11.50 4.75 22.38
C ALA A 562 -12.52 5.65 23.08
N ILE A 563 -12.11 6.24 24.19
CA ILE A 563 -12.99 7.06 25.04
C ILE A 563 -12.35 8.42 25.32
N TRP A 564 -13.19 9.45 25.28
CA TRP A 564 -12.82 10.78 25.76
C TRP A 564 -13.11 10.84 27.26
N VAL A 565 -12.08 11.06 28.07
CA VAL A 565 -12.17 11.08 29.53
C VAL A 565 -11.87 12.49 30.03
N ALA A 566 -12.61 12.98 31.03
CA ALA A 566 -12.36 14.30 31.60
C ALA A 566 -10.95 14.36 32.20
N ARG A 567 -10.23 15.47 31.97
CA ARG A 567 -8.85 15.65 32.45
C ARG A 567 -8.70 15.55 33.98
N SER A 568 -9.78 15.77 34.74
CA SER A 568 -9.78 15.63 36.21
C SER A 568 -9.77 14.18 36.69
N GLU A 569 -10.21 13.23 35.86
CA GLU A 569 -10.30 11.80 36.19
C GLU A 569 -9.04 11.02 35.76
N SER A 570 -8.14 11.66 35.00
CA SER A 570 -6.93 11.05 34.45
C SER A 570 -5.71 11.20 35.36
N ALA A 571 -5.75 10.61 36.56
CA ALA A 571 -4.57 10.57 37.43
C ALA A 571 -3.46 9.70 36.79
N GLY A 572 -2.28 10.28 36.51
CA GLY A 572 -1.10 9.58 35.97
C GLY A 572 -0.92 9.63 34.45
N VAL A 573 -1.75 10.37 33.71
CA VAL A 573 -1.60 10.57 32.26
C VAL A 573 -0.67 11.77 31.97
N PRO A 574 0.32 11.66 31.06
CA PRO A 574 1.25 12.76 30.75
C PRO A 574 0.52 14.04 30.31
N GLU A 575 1.13 15.22 30.52
CA GLU A 575 0.52 16.54 30.20
C GLU A 575 0.08 16.71 28.73
N HIS A 576 0.61 15.87 27.84
CA HIS A 576 0.20 15.78 26.45
C HIS A 576 -1.09 14.96 26.39
N GLY A 577 -2.18 15.54 25.86
CA GLY A 577 -3.57 15.06 26.03
C GLY A 577 -3.96 13.76 25.32
N ILE A 578 -3.08 12.75 25.33
CA ILE A 578 -3.30 11.42 24.76
C ILE A 578 -2.67 10.38 25.70
N SER A 579 -3.48 9.45 26.21
CA SER A 579 -2.99 8.23 26.86
C SER A 579 -3.24 7.05 25.94
N MET A 580 -2.17 6.40 25.48
CA MET A 580 -2.26 5.13 24.77
C MET A 580 -1.62 4.04 25.60
N GLY A 581 -2.44 3.09 26.04
CA GLY A 581 -2.03 1.87 26.70
C GLY A 581 -2.30 0.69 25.78
N MET A 582 -1.27 -0.10 25.50
CA MET A 582 -1.47 -1.45 24.98
C MET A 582 -1.43 -2.36 26.20
N LYS A 583 -2.59 -2.83 26.65
CA LYS A 583 -2.67 -3.86 27.70
C LYS A 583 -2.63 -5.21 27.00
N PHE A 584 -1.84 -6.12 27.54
CA PHE A 584 -1.70 -7.48 27.00
C PHE A 584 -2.26 -8.43 28.04
N GLU A 585 -3.13 -9.32 27.61
CA GLU A 585 -3.56 -10.45 28.42
C GLU A 585 -2.87 -11.69 27.85
N LEU A 586 -1.86 -12.15 28.59
CA LEU A 586 -1.12 -13.37 28.31
C LEU A 586 -1.69 -14.45 29.20
N VAL A 587 -2.21 -15.52 28.61
CA VAL A 587 -2.81 -16.60 29.39
C VAL A 587 -1.98 -17.87 29.23
N GLU A 588 -1.33 -18.25 30.33
CA GLU A 588 -0.78 -19.59 30.60
C GLU A 588 -1.63 -20.21 31.71
N ARG A 589 -1.90 -21.52 31.63
CA ARG A 589 -2.73 -22.24 32.62
C ARG A 589 -1.81 -23.01 33.57
N SER A 590 -2.17 -23.03 34.84
CA SER A 590 -1.69 -23.96 35.88
C SER A 590 -2.02 -25.41 35.56
#